data_AF-A0A6P1FC81-F1
#
_entry.id   AF-A0A6P1FC81-F1
#
_cell.length_a   1.000
_cell.length_b   1.000
_cell.length_c   1.000
_cell.angle_alpha   90.00
_cell.angle_beta   90.00
_cell.angle_gamma   90.00
#
_symmetry.space_group_name_H-M   'P 1'
#
loop_
_entity.id
_entity.type
_entity.pdbx_description
1 polymer ?
#
loop_
_entity_poly.entity_id
_entity_poly.type
_entity_poly.pdbx_seq_one_letter_code
_entity_poly.pdbx_strand_id
1 'polypeptide(L)'
;MLLLAAFVVAAPPAVASPTENSYPDLSAGCAPGGLEQASVWISDYEADGEARPDPESGRVVPLLMVHGWTGNSAHLSNPLGNFSRTADLGTISESITPSSRTVVGILQYLGNTDVYTFDYHDASAQWVTSDRIAAPLADSIRCLAQNSGQKVIVVAHSMGGLAVRQALAQNPGLLGDLSQVITFGTPNTGSDFARFVSEGGSSGSIGGATSRAFAALLRSALSSCGSAASTSLSTGTPCDWLPAQASAFQADAGRALQTRSTELKKLALSAPWPAGLPVHALYGDITVTMPRSGFLGLPLRTEDVRIGDVVVGHESATDHVTTGDSARCRYTISPVHFVEENFLRGMKLKTVDEVGRDLMEGGDSPCYHGSLMRTQQLVNAMIGYVVDDVDSRGPIEGVVGELLIPAGACTQWEGSRPIQLSGGQGENFDDGGSGTGILETRLVGTTDLTGDGRDDAVLVVQCTGTPAAQCCAGRSSILSTVLALDLSGATPVLIGTPFSGGSLSSSEGDVDAKIDDDGSDSPRLEGTDVLAYEYPIYELEDPDEAETIAGWFRHTLKNGEWTRVRE
;
A
#
# COMPACT_ATOMS: atom_id res chain seq x y z
N MET A 1 -15.03 15.64 70.19
CA MET A 1 -14.95 14.76 69.00
C MET A 1 -15.15 15.63 67.77
N LEU A 2 -14.07 16.00 67.10
CA LEU A 2 -14.07 16.60 65.77
C LEU A 2 -13.04 15.80 64.96
N LEU A 3 -13.51 15.02 63.99
CA LEU A 3 -12.65 14.30 63.06
C LEU A 3 -12.25 15.26 61.92
N LEU A 4 -10.97 15.55 61.79
CA LEU A 4 -10.39 16.08 60.55
C LEU A 4 -10.16 14.92 59.59
N ALA A 5 -10.80 14.94 58.42
CA ALA A 5 -10.46 14.09 57.29
C ALA A 5 -9.34 14.77 56.48
N ALA A 6 -8.16 14.14 56.43
CA ALA A 6 -7.08 14.55 55.55
C ALA A 6 -7.38 14.02 54.12
N PHE A 7 -7.60 14.94 53.18
CA PHE A 7 -7.60 14.61 51.75
C PHE A 7 -6.16 14.42 51.29
N VAL A 8 -5.78 13.18 51.00
CA VAL A 8 -4.57 12.87 50.24
C VAL A 8 -4.88 13.17 48.77
N VAL A 9 -4.34 14.27 48.25
CA VAL A 9 -4.31 14.54 46.82
C VAL A 9 -3.24 13.62 46.25
N ALA A 10 -3.66 12.54 45.58
CA ALA A 10 -2.76 11.73 44.78
C ALA A 10 -2.21 12.63 43.65
N ALA A 11 -0.89 12.87 43.67
CA ALA A 11 -0.23 13.45 42.51
C ALA A 11 -0.44 12.49 41.32
N PRO A 12 -0.80 12.98 40.12
CA PRO A 12 -0.80 12.14 38.94
C PRO A 12 0.59 11.52 38.78
N PRO A 13 0.69 10.26 38.33
CA PRO A 13 1.99 9.66 38.06
C PRO A 13 2.77 10.59 37.13
N ALA A 14 4.05 10.82 37.45
CA ALA A 14 4.94 11.58 36.59
C ALA A 14 4.97 10.89 35.23
N VAL A 15 4.44 11.56 34.20
CA VAL A 15 4.56 11.13 32.81
C VAL A 15 6.06 11.10 32.51
N ALA A 16 6.59 9.90 32.25
CA ALA A 16 7.97 9.74 31.83
C ALA A 16 8.20 10.60 30.58
N SER A 17 9.37 11.25 30.49
CA SER A 17 9.74 11.95 29.26
C SER A 17 9.71 10.95 28.10
N PRO A 18 9.22 11.35 26.91
CA PRO A 18 9.12 10.44 25.78
C PRO A 18 10.49 9.83 25.49
N THR A 19 10.57 8.51 25.41
CA THR A 19 11.78 7.83 24.94
C THR A 19 11.99 8.20 23.48
N GLU A 20 13.10 8.90 23.23
CA GLU A 20 13.59 9.28 21.92
C GLU A 20 13.90 8.02 21.09
N ASN A 21 13.54 8.05 19.80
CA ASN A 21 13.57 6.94 18.83
C ASN A 21 14.77 5.98 19.00
N SER A 22 14.50 4.68 18.98
CA SER A 22 15.49 3.58 19.05
C SER A 22 16.15 3.23 17.71
N TYR A 23 15.65 3.76 16.58
CA TYR A 23 16.14 3.44 15.21
C TYR A 23 16.58 4.69 14.44
N PRO A 24 17.60 4.57 13.56
CA PRO A 24 18.13 5.69 12.79
C PRO A 24 17.08 6.24 11.82
N ASP A 25 16.99 7.57 11.75
CA ASP A 25 16.17 8.29 10.77
C ASP A 25 16.64 7.95 9.35
N LEU A 26 15.82 7.24 8.58
CA LEU A 26 16.12 6.81 7.20
C LEU A 26 16.11 7.99 6.23
N SER A 27 15.58 9.15 6.63
CA SER A 27 15.69 10.38 5.83
C SER A 27 17.04 11.09 6.01
N ALA A 28 17.88 10.65 6.95
CA ALA A 28 19.19 11.23 7.17
C ALA A 28 20.07 11.15 5.91
N GLY A 29 20.52 12.32 5.42
CA GLY A 29 21.32 12.41 4.19
C GLY A 29 20.50 12.43 2.91
N CYS A 30 19.18 12.28 2.97
CA CYS A 30 18.31 12.59 1.84
C CYS A 30 18.33 14.10 1.59
N ALA A 31 18.62 14.51 0.35
CA ALA A 31 18.66 15.92 -0.07
C ALA A 31 17.40 16.47 -0.79
N PRO A 32 16.24 15.80 -0.90
CA PRO A 32 15.06 16.43 -1.48
C PRO A 32 14.37 17.34 -0.45
N GLY A 33 14.04 18.57 -0.86
CA GLY A 33 13.19 19.44 -0.04
C GLY A 33 11.80 18.83 0.14
N GLY A 34 11.28 18.84 1.37
CA GLY A 34 9.92 18.41 1.71
C GLY A 34 9.81 17.03 2.37
N LEU A 35 10.84 16.19 2.37
CA LEU A 35 10.82 14.91 3.08
C LEU A 35 11.14 15.11 4.57
N GLU A 36 10.26 14.67 5.45
CA GLU A 36 10.46 14.70 6.90
C GLU A 36 9.92 13.42 7.54
N GLN A 37 10.64 12.86 8.52
CA GLN A 37 10.10 11.82 9.39
C GLN A 37 8.90 12.39 10.15
N ALA A 38 7.80 11.66 10.17
CA ALA A 38 6.60 12.09 10.87
C ALA A 38 6.91 12.21 12.37
N SER A 39 6.60 13.39 12.93
CA SER A 39 6.68 13.59 14.38
C SER A 39 5.63 12.75 15.09
N VAL A 40 5.77 12.58 16.40
CA VAL A 40 4.75 11.96 17.25
C VAL A 40 3.99 13.05 17.98
N TRP A 41 2.66 13.03 17.97
CA TRP A 41 1.82 13.94 18.73
C TRP A 41 1.31 13.32 20.03
N ILE A 42 0.95 14.13 21.04
CA ILE A 42 0.46 13.68 22.36
C ILE A 42 -0.76 12.73 22.32
N SER A 43 -1.52 12.72 21.23
CA SER A 43 -2.72 11.90 21.00
C SER A 43 -2.37 10.54 20.40
N ASP A 44 -1.14 10.36 19.93
CA ASP A 44 -0.65 9.13 19.34
C ASP A 44 -0.05 8.17 20.37
N TYR A 45 0.22 8.69 21.58
CA TYR A 45 0.65 7.91 22.73
C TYR A 45 -0.52 7.10 23.33
N GLU A 46 -0.23 5.85 23.68
CA GLU A 46 -1.08 5.02 24.51
C GLU A 46 -1.06 5.42 25.99
N ALA A 47 -1.96 4.82 26.76
CA ALA A 47 -2.01 5.00 28.21
C ALA A 47 -0.72 4.54 28.94
N ASP A 48 0.05 3.64 28.32
CA ASP A 48 1.37 3.20 28.79
C ASP A 48 2.53 4.15 28.41
N GLY A 49 2.25 5.16 27.57
CA GLY A 49 3.23 6.14 27.13
C GLY A 49 4.05 5.72 25.90
N GLU A 50 3.71 4.63 25.24
CA GLU A 50 4.32 4.25 23.95
C GLU A 50 3.55 4.85 22.77
N ALA A 51 4.28 5.39 21.80
CA ALA A 51 3.71 5.86 20.53
C ALA A 51 4.21 5.09 19.31
N ARG A 52 5.35 4.40 19.45
CA ARG A 52 5.98 3.59 18.43
C ARG A 52 6.61 2.38 19.10
N PRO A 53 6.07 1.17 18.87
CA PRO A 53 6.71 -0.05 19.35
C PRO A 53 8.02 -0.30 18.58
N ASP A 54 8.99 -0.93 19.24
CA ASP A 54 10.21 -1.38 18.58
C ASP A 54 9.88 -2.48 17.55
N PRO A 55 10.37 -2.43 16.29
CA PRO A 55 10.23 -3.50 15.31
C PRO A 55 10.80 -4.82 15.82
N GLU A 56 9.93 -5.82 15.90
CA GLU A 56 10.28 -7.18 16.32
C GLU A 56 11.29 -7.83 15.37
N SER A 57 11.24 -7.48 14.07
CA SER A 57 12.09 -8.06 13.03
C SER A 57 13.47 -7.39 12.91
N GLY A 58 13.69 -6.26 13.58
CA GLY A 58 14.86 -5.40 13.36
C GLY A 58 14.94 -4.73 11.97
N ARG A 59 13.97 -4.99 11.08
CA ARG A 59 13.80 -4.35 9.78
C ARG A 59 12.60 -3.41 9.84
N VAL A 60 12.66 -2.32 9.09
CA VAL A 60 11.60 -1.31 9.09
C VAL A 60 11.20 -0.95 7.67
N VAL A 61 9.90 -1.00 7.40
CA VAL A 61 9.32 -0.65 6.10
C VAL A 61 9.03 0.85 6.07
N PRO A 62 9.65 1.63 5.16
CA PRO A 62 9.35 3.04 5.03
C PRO A 62 7.95 3.25 4.43
N LEU A 63 7.16 4.08 5.09
CA LEU A 63 5.84 4.52 4.64
C LEU A 63 5.87 6.03 4.39
N LEU A 64 5.61 6.46 3.16
CA LEU A 64 5.63 7.87 2.77
C LEU A 64 4.22 8.42 2.55
N MET A 65 3.86 9.44 3.31
CA MET A 65 2.57 10.13 3.20
C MET A 65 2.68 11.36 2.29
N VAL A 66 1.77 11.47 1.31
CA VAL A 66 1.76 12.56 0.32
C VAL A 66 0.42 13.29 0.37
N HIS A 67 0.43 14.54 0.84
CA HIS A 67 -0.79 15.33 1.03
C HIS A 67 -1.43 15.78 -0.30
N GLY A 68 -2.61 16.39 -0.23
CA GLY A 68 -3.33 16.95 -1.39
C GLY A 68 -3.07 18.45 -1.60
N TRP A 69 -3.70 19.06 -2.60
CA TRP A 69 -3.39 20.43 -3.06
C TRP A 69 -3.32 21.49 -1.95
N THR A 70 -4.38 21.70 -1.18
CA THR A 70 -4.40 22.72 -0.10
C THR A 70 -3.93 22.19 1.25
N GLY A 71 -3.43 20.96 1.28
CA GLY A 71 -2.90 20.32 2.48
C GLY A 71 -1.45 20.70 2.76
N ASN A 72 -0.96 20.20 3.89
CA ASN A 72 0.45 20.16 4.25
C ASN A 72 0.75 18.84 4.98
N SER A 73 2.02 18.61 5.24
CA SER A 73 2.51 17.42 5.96
C SER A 73 2.64 17.64 7.47
N ALA A 74 2.31 18.82 7.97
CA ALA A 74 2.62 19.19 9.35
C ALA A 74 1.87 18.32 10.36
N HIS A 75 2.67 17.75 11.28
CA HIS A 75 2.21 16.93 12.39
C HIS A 75 2.61 17.56 13.75
N LEU A 76 2.61 18.90 13.84
CA LEU A 76 3.04 19.65 15.03
C LEU A 76 2.03 20.73 15.47
N SER A 77 1.76 20.79 16.78
CA SER A 77 0.97 21.73 17.62
C SER A 77 -0.39 22.31 17.14
N ASN A 78 -0.75 22.22 15.86
CA ASN A 78 -2.12 22.36 15.33
C ASN A 78 -2.35 21.32 14.21
N PRO A 79 -3.29 20.36 14.32
CA PRO A 79 -3.46 19.25 13.36
C PRO A 79 -4.14 19.72 12.06
N LEU A 80 -3.43 20.56 11.31
CA LEU A 80 -3.88 21.08 10.02
C LEU A 80 -3.47 20.17 8.84
N GLY A 81 -2.49 19.28 9.04
CA GLY A 81 -2.08 18.29 8.04
C GLY A 81 -3.18 17.26 7.78
N ASN A 82 -3.28 16.81 6.52
CA ASN A 82 -4.38 15.94 6.08
C ASN A 82 -4.42 14.58 6.82
N PHE A 83 -3.26 14.11 7.27
CA PHE A 83 -3.10 12.84 7.99
C PHE A 83 -2.97 13.02 9.51
N SER A 84 -2.88 14.25 9.99
CA SER A 84 -2.71 14.60 11.40
C SER A 84 -4.05 14.65 12.16
N ARG A 85 -5.14 14.15 11.56
CA ARG A 85 -6.47 14.10 12.16
C ARG A 85 -6.81 12.68 12.60
N THR A 86 -7.66 12.56 13.61
CA THR A 86 -8.16 11.29 14.14
C THR A 86 -9.15 10.63 13.19
N ALA A 87 -9.14 9.30 13.15
CA ALA A 87 -10.15 8.49 12.47
C ALA A 87 -11.42 8.40 13.33
N ASP A 88 -12.25 9.43 13.30
CA ASP A 88 -13.40 9.66 14.18
C ASP A 88 -14.76 9.67 13.48
N LEU A 89 -14.77 9.51 12.16
CA LEU A 89 -15.99 9.43 11.35
C LEU A 89 -16.26 7.97 10.96
N GLY A 90 -17.53 7.61 10.84
CA GLY A 90 -17.93 6.31 10.34
C GLY A 90 -19.26 6.40 9.61
N THR A 91 -19.54 5.36 8.83
CA THR A 91 -20.79 5.26 8.07
C THR A 91 -21.89 4.62 8.91
N ILE A 92 -23.15 4.86 8.55
CA ILE A 92 -24.38 4.30 9.17
C ILE A 92 -24.29 2.83 9.54
N SER A 93 -23.65 2.06 8.66
CA SER A 93 -23.56 0.61 8.72
C SER A 93 -22.52 0.11 9.73
N GLU A 94 -21.83 1.02 10.44
CA GLU A 94 -20.66 0.71 11.23
C GLU A 94 -20.81 1.13 12.69
N SER A 95 -20.48 0.20 13.59
CA SER A 95 -20.29 0.52 15.01
C SER A 95 -18.91 1.14 15.17
N ILE A 96 -18.85 2.47 15.29
CA ILE A 96 -17.60 3.21 15.41
C ILE A 96 -17.04 3.02 16.82
N THR A 97 -15.77 2.64 16.90
CA THR A 97 -14.97 2.84 18.11
C THR A 97 -13.96 3.93 17.76
N PRO A 98 -14.22 5.20 18.09
CA PRO A 98 -13.39 6.31 17.63
C PRO A 98 -11.95 6.09 18.06
N SER A 99 -11.01 6.19 17.10
CA SER A 99 -9.60 6.18 17.45
C SER A 99 -9.24 7.49 18.15
N SER A 100 -8.51 7.40 19.26
CA SER A 100 -7.87 8.58 19.86
C SER A 100 -6.63 9.04 19.07
N ARG A 101 -6.08 8.17 18.21
CA ARG A 101 -4.87 8.42 17.42
C ARG A 101 -5.18 9.09 16.09
N THR A 102 -4.22 9.88 15.63
CA THR A 102 -4.20 10.39 14.25
C THR A 102 -3.89 9.27 13.26
N VAL A 103 -4.12 9.49 11.96
CA VAL A 103 -3.71 8.51 10.93
C VAL A 103 -2.20 8.27 10.96
N VAL A 104 -1.40 9.31 11.19
CA VAL A 104 0.05 9.19 11.40
C VAL A 104 0.36 8.28 12.59
N GLY A 105 -0.25 8.54 13.74
CA GLY A 105 -0.04 7.75 14.96
C GLY A 105 -0.49 6.29 14.82
N ILE A 106 -1.58 6.03 14.10
CA ILE A 106 -2.03 4.67 13.77
C ILE A 106 -0.93 3.91 13.00
N LEU A 107 -0.35 4.54 11.99
CA LEU A 107 0.67 3.90 11.14
C LEU A 107 2.01 3.75 11.85
N GLN A 108 2.39 4.71 12.70
CA GLN A 108 3.60 4.62 13.54
C GLN A 108 3.50 3.49 14.57
N TYR A 109 2.29 3.14 14.99
CA TYR A 109 2.05 2.10 15.98
C TYR A 109 2.13 0.67 15.40
N LEU A 110 2.24 0.48 14.08
CA LEU A 110 2.33 -0.86 13.47
C LEU A 110 3.66 -1.60 13.74
N GLY A 111 4.62 -0.98 14.45
CA GLY A 111 5.84 -1.59 14.97
C GLY A 111 6.94 -1.84 13.93
N ASN A 112 6.61 -2.39 12.77
CA ASN A 112 7.55 -2.68 11.68
C ASN A 112 7.57 -1.61 10.57
N THR A 113 7.04 -0.41 10.85
CA THR A 113 6.95 0.71 9.91
C THR A 113 7.73 1.93 10.40
N ASP A 114 8.16 2.76 9.46
CA ASP A 114 8.67 4.11 9.74
C ASP A 114 7.95 5.11 8.85
N VAL A 115 7.29 6.08 9.48
CA VAL A 115 6.36 6.96 8.80
C VAL A 115 7.06 8.28 8.45
N TYR A 116 7.00 8.63 7.18
CA TYR A 116 7.53 9.85 6.60
C TYR A 116 6.41 10.65 5.95
N THR A 117 6.65 11.93 5.79
CA THR A 117 5.75 12.84 5.09
C THR A 117 6.51 13.61 4.01
N PHE A 118 5.81 13.94 2.92
CA PHE A 118 6.36 14.74 1.83
C PHE A 118 5.56 16.03 1.65
N ASP A 119 6.11 17.15 2.10
CA ASP A 119 5.51 18.48 2.00
C ASP A 119 5.92 19.20 0.71
N TYR A 120 4.92 19.56 -0.08
CA TYR A 120 5.09 20.37 -1.29
C TYR A 120 4.08 21.53 -1.34
N HIS A 121 3.52 21.95 -0.20
CA HIS A 121 2.44 22.95 -0.13
C HIS A 121 2.75 24.23 -0.91
N ASP A 122 3.99 24.72 -0.86
CA ASP A 122 4.47 25.91 -1.56
C ASP A 122 4.48 25.78 -3.10
N ALA A 123 4.54 24.55 -3.62
CA ALA A 123 4.53 24.25 -5.04
C ALA A 123 3.19 23.69 -5.54
N SER A 124 2.26 23.36 -4.63
CA SER A 124 1.00 22.67 -4.93
C SER A 124 0.13 23.39 -5.99
N ALA A 125 0.08 24.73 -5.97
CA ALA A 125 -0.65 25.53 -6.94
C ALA A 125 -0.02 25.56 -8.35
N GLN A 126 1.16 24.97 -8.51
CA GLN A 126 1.91 24.86 -9.77
C GLN A 126 2.25 23.42 -10.10
N TRP A 127 1.50 22.45 -9.57
CA TRP A 127 1.89 21.03 -9.59
C TRP A 127 2.17 20.45 -10.99
N VAL A 128 1.51 21.00 -12.01
CA VAL A 128 1.71 20.60 -13.41
C VAL A 128 3.01 21.10 -14.02
N THR A 129 3.50 22.25 -13.56
CA THR A 129 4.62 22.97 -14.18
C THR A 129 5.83 23.09 -13.27
N SER A 130 5.73 22.71 -12.00
CA SER A 130 6.80 22.84 -11.04
C SER A 130 7.59 21.55 -10.93
N ASP A 131 8.90 21.65 -11.18
CA ASP A 131 9.84 20.56 -10.93
C ASP A 131 10.08 20.31 -9.42
N ARG A 132 9.44 21.09 -8.55
CA ARG A 132 9.56 21.00 -7.08
C ARG A 132 8.66 19.96 -6.43
N ILE A 133 7.97 19.12 -7.22
CA ILE A 133 7.09 18.07 -6.70
C ILE A 133 7.56 16.69 -7.16
N ALA A 134 7.40 16.37 -8.45
CA ALA A 134 7.58 15.01 -8.95
C ALA A 134 9.02 14.50 -8.81
N ALA A 135 10.02 15.33 -9.13
CA ALA A 135 11.43 14.93 -9.00
C ALA A 135 11.87 14.80 -7.53
N PRO A 136 11.65 15.79 -6.63
CA PRO A 136 11.95 15.62 -5.21
C PRO A 136 11.18 14.46 -4.55
N LEU A 137 9.95 14.19 -4.96
CA LEU A 137 9.19 13.03 -4.48
C LEU A 137 9.85 11.71 -4.92
N ALA A 138 10.26 11.59 -6.18
CA ALA A 138 10.98 10.42 -6.67
C ALA A 138 12.31 10.21 -5.92
N ASP A 139 13.06 11.28 -5.68
CA ASP A 139 14.31 11.23 -4.91
C ASP A 139 14.07 10.85 -3.45
N SER A 140 12.96 11.28 -2.86
CA SER A 140 12.55 10.91 -1.50
C SER A 140 12.27 9.41 -1.39
N ILE A 141 11.46 8.88 -2.30
CA ILE A 141 11.12 7.44 -2.37
C ILE A 141 12.40 6.62 -2.55
N ARG A 142 13.26 6.99 -3.50
CA ARG A 142 14.51 6.27 -3.75
C ARG A 142 15.45 6.31 -2.55
N CYS A 143 15.59 7.46 -1.90
CA CYS A 143 16.45 7.60 -0.75
C CYS A 143 15.97 6.72 0.42
N LEU A 144 14.67 6.74 0.71
CA LEU A 144 14.07 5.87 1.74
C LEU A 144 14.26 4.39 1.40
N ALA A 145 14.06 4.00 0.13
CA ALA A 145 14.25 2.62 -0.31
C ALA A 145 15.71 2.16 -0.14
N GLN A 146 16.66 3.01 -0.52
CA GLN A 146 18.09 2.71 -0.41
C GLN A 146 18.56 2.63 1.05
N ASN A 147 18.12 3.55 1.90
CA ASN A 147 18.56 3.61 3.30
C ASN A 147 17.94 2.49 4.15
N SER A 148 16.71 2.06 3.82
CA SER A 148 16.06 0.93 4.51
C SER A 148 16.42 -0.44 3.93
N GLY A 149 16.86 -0.49 2.67
CA GLY A 149 16.93 -1.74 1.90
C GLY A 149 15.55 -2.36 1.66
N GLN A 150 14.47 -1.57 1.71
CA GLN A 150 13.08 -2.01 1.62
C GLN A 150 12.31 -1.15 0.62
N LYS A 151 11.40 -1.76 -0.15
CA LYS A 151 10.49 -0.96 -0.99
C LYS A 151 9.52 -0.13 -0.14
N VAL A 152 9.24 1.09 -0.62
CA VAL A 152 8.43 2.09 0.08
C VAL A 152 6.94 1.87 -0.17
N ILE A 153 6.14 1.94 0.89
CA ILE A 153 4.68 2.05 0.82
C ILE A 153 4.33 3.54 0.70
N VAL A 154 3.52 3.93 -0.29
CA VAL A 154 3.07 5.32 -0.40
C VAL A 154 1.60 5.45 -0.05
N VAL A 155 1.26 6.36 0.86
CA VAL A 155 -0.12 6.74 1.19
C VAL A 155 -0.37 8.16 0.71
N ALA A 156 -1.21 8.31 -0.32
CA ALA A 156 -1.43 9.60 -0.97
C ALA A 156 -2.88 10.05 -0.90
N HIS A 157 -3.13 11.34 -0.74
CA HIS A 157 -4.48 11.90 -0.74
C HIS A 157 -4.69 12.90 -1.88
N SER A 158 -5.84 12.80 -2.57
CA SER A 158 -6.28 13.76 -3.58
C SER A 158 -5.21 13.96 -4.65
N MET A 159 -4.75 15.20 -4.86
CA MET A 159 -3.67 15.53 -5.79
C MET A 159 -2.33 14.84 -5.47
N GLY A 160 -2.10 14.41 -4.23
CA GLY A 160 -0.90 13.66 -3.87
C GLY A 160 -0.74 12.37 -4.66
N GLY A 161 -1.84 11.68 -4.98
CA GLY A 161 -1.77 10.49 -5.83
C GLY A 161 -1.37 10.81 -7.27
N LEU A 162 -1.79 11.97 -7.80
CA LEU A 162 -1.33 12.43 -9.10
C LEU A 162 0.15 12.84 -9.09
N ALA A 163 0.64 13.39 -7.98
CA ALA A 163 2.06 13.69 -7.81
C ALA A 163 2.92 12.41 -7.87
N VAL A 164 2.47 11.33 -7.23
CA VAL A 164 3.13 10.00 -7.32
C VAL A 164 3.12 9.46 -8.74
N ARG A 165 1.98 9.54 -9.44
CA ARG A 165 1.89 9.12 -10.85
C ARG A 165 2.81 9.94 -11.74
N GLN A 166 2.92 11.25 -11.50
CA GLN A 166 3.81 12.11 -12.26
C GLN A 166 5.28 11.75 -12.01
N ALA A 167 5.64 11.46 -10.76
CA ALA A 167 6.98 10.98 -10.40
C ALA A 167 7.33 9.67 -11.13
N LEU A 168 6.40 8.70 -11.17
CA LEU A 168 6.54 7.44 -11.91
C LEU A 168 6.63 7.64 -13.43
N ALA A 169 5.80 8.52 -13.99
CA ALA A 169 5.79 8.81 -15.42
C ALA A 169 7.12 9.45 -15.87
N GLN A 170 7.71 10.31 -15.03
CA GLN A 170 9.00 10.95 -15.29
C GLN A 170 10.18 10.04 -14.97
N ASN A 171 10.01 9.07 -14.06
CA ASN A 171 11.07 8.17 -13.59
C ASN A 171 10.56 6.71 -13.54
N PRO A 172 10.48 6.00 -14.68
CA PRO A 172 9.96 4.63 -14.70
C PRO A 172 10.71 3.64 -13.80
N GLY A 173 12.02 3.87 -13.56
CA GLY A 173 12.82 3.05 -12.65
C GLY A 173 12.38 3.13 -11.18
N LEU A 174 11.58 4.13 -10.80
CA LEU A 174 11.01 4.28 -9.46
C LEU A 174 10.05 3.13 -9.09
N LEU A 175 9.57 2.36 -10.08
CA LEU A 175 8.78 1.15 -9.84
C LEU A 175 9.53 0.12 -8.97
N GLY A 176 10.85 0.05 -9.09
CA GLY A 176 11.69 -0.82 -8.26
C GLY A 176 11.84 -0.33 -6.80
N ASP A 177 11.44 0.90 -6.50
CA ASP A 177 11.56 1.48 -5.15
C ASP A 177 10.21 1.45 -4.38
N LEU A 178 9.11 1.04 -5.02
CA LEU A 178 7.75 1.06 -4.47
C LEU A 178 7.16 -0.35 -4.33
N SER A 179 6.57 -0.65 -3.16
CA SER A 179 5.83 -1.91 -2.98
C SER A 179 4.36 -1.77 -3.38
N GLN A 180 3.74 -0.65 -3.01
CA GLN A 180 2.34 -0.35 -3.30
C GLN A 180 2.04 1.15 -3.14
N VAL A 181 0.92 1.59 -3.71
CA VAL A 181 0.38 2.94 -3.53
C VAL A 181 -1.06 2.87 -3.06
N ILE A 182 -1.31 3.39 -1.86
CA ILE A 182 -2.65 3.53 -1.30
C ILE A 182 -3.09 4.97 -1.51
N THR A 183 -4.24 5.15 -2.16
CA THR A 183 -4.75 6.48 -2.53
C THR A 183 -6.07 6.76 -1.86
N PHE A 184 -6.24 7.97 -1.35
CA PHE A 184 -7.53 8.46 -0.88
C PHE A 184 -8.09 9.51 -1.84
N GLY A 185 -9.20 9.19 -2.51
CA GLY A 185 -9.91 10.12 -3.38
C GLY A 185 -9.06 10.70 -4.52
N THR A 186 -8.05 10.00 -5.02
CA THR A 186 -7.18 10.54 -6.09
C THR A 186 -7.96 10.70 -7.40
N PRO A 187 -7.97 11.89 -8.04
CA PRO A 187 -8.69 12.11 -9.30
C PRO A 187 -7.89 11.57 -10.50
N ASN A 188 -7.83 10.25 -10.69
CA ASN A 188 -6.97 9.63 -11.71
C ASN A 188 -7.28 10.09 -13.13
N THR A 189 -8.52 10.46 -13.44
CA THR A 189 -8.92 10.99 -14.75
C THR A 189 -9.32 12.47 -14.71
N GLY A 190 -9.10 13.13 -13.57
CA GLY A 190 -9.48 14.50 -13.26
C GLY A 190 -10.75 14.62 -12.41
N SER A 191 -11.15 15.87 -12.17
CA SER A 191 -12.31 16.25 -11.34
C SER A 191 -13.36 16.97 -12.19
N ASP A 192 -14.57 16.42 -12.22
CA ASP A 192 -15.72 17.06 -12.86
C ASP A 192 -16.20 18.29 -12.08
N PHE A 193 -15.96 18.32 -10.76
CA PHE A 193 -16.21 19.49 -9.94
C PHE A 193 -15.29 20.65 -10.32
N ALA A 194 -13.99 20.40 -10.52
CA ALA A 194 -13.04 21.40 -11.00
C ALA A 194 -13.47 22.00 -12.35
N ARG A 195 -13.92 21.14 -13.28
CA ARG A 195 -14.47 21.58 -14.57
C ARG A 195 -15.69 22.47 -14.39
N PHE A 196 -16.66 22.03 -13.59
CA PHE A 196 -17.90 22.77 -13.33
C PHE A 196 -17.65 24.17 -12.73
N VAL A 197 -16.75 24.28 -11.75
CA VAL A 197 -16.42 25.56 -11.09
C VAL A 197 -15.69 26.50 -12.05
N SER A 198 -14.74 25.99 -12.84
CA SER A 198 -13.97 26.79 -13.79
C SER A 198 -14.81 27.35 -14.96
N GLU A 199 -15.85 26.62 -15.38
CA GLU A 199 -16.77 27.03 -16.47
C GLU A 199 -17.83 28.04 -15.99
N GLY A 200 -17.70 28.59 -14.77
CA GLY A 200 -18.58 29.62 -14.23
C GLY A 200 -20.00 29.14 -13.93
N GLY A 201 -20.21 27.83 -13.76
CA GLY A 201 -21.48 27.21 -13.38
C GLY A 201 -22.68 27.41 -14.33
N SER A 202 -22.50 28.11 -15.46
CA SER A 202 -23.58 28.67 -16.29
C SER A 202 -23.59 28.18 -17.74
N SER A 203 -22.60 27.40 -18.18
CA SER A 203 -22.59 26.86 -19.54
C SER A 203 -23.59 25.71 -19.72
N GLY A 204 -24.59 25.91 -20.57
CA GLY A 204 -25.58 24.93 -21.03
C GLY A 204 -25.04 23.77 -21.87
N SER A 205 -23.74 23.49 -21.78
CA SER A 205 -23.03 22.43 -22.50
C SER A 205 -22.43 21.47 -21.48
N ILE A 206 -23.30 20.72 -20.79
CA ILE A 206 -22.88 19.56 -20.02
C ILE A 206 -22.45 18.50 -21.03
N GLY A 207 -21.17 18.56 -21.43
CA GLY A 207 -20.53 17.53 -22.23
C GLY A 207 -20.35 16.26 -21.40
N GLY A 208 -21.27 15.31 -21.57
CA GLY A 208 -21.03 13.86 -21.45
C GLY A 208 -20.75 13.21 -20.08
N ALA A 209 -20.37 13.92 -19.01
CA ALA A 209 -19.91 13.24 -17.77
C ALA A 209 -20.61 13.65 -16.46
N THR A 210 -21.26 14.82 -16.39
CA THR A 210 -22.02 15.23 -15.20
C THR A 210 -23.51 15.13 -15.47
N SER A 211 -24.29 14.47 -14.61
CA SER A 211 -25.75 14.46 -14.81
C SER A 211 -26.29 15.89 -14.64
N ARG A 212 -27.32 16.27 -15.43
CA ARG A 212 -27.97 17.59 -15.27
C ARG A 212 -28.45 17.83 -13.83
N ALA A 213 -28.79 16.75 -13.14
CA ALA A 213 -29.21 16.72 -11.75
C ALA A 213 -28.04 17.06 -10.80
N PHE A 214 -26.87 16.47 -10.99
CA PHE A 214 -25.66 16.82 -10.24
C PHE A 214 -25.23 18.27 -10.46
N ALA A 215 -25.27 18.76 -11.70
CA ALA A 215 -24.98 20.17 -11.98
C ALA A 215 -25.97 21.12 -11.29
N ALA A 216 -27.26 20.77 -11.22
CA ALA A 216 -28.26 21.56 -10.49
C ALA A 216 -28.03 21.53 -8.97
N LEU A 217 -27.61 20.38 -8.42
CA LEU A 217 -27.21 20.24 -7.02
C LEU A 217 -25.99 21.12 -6.70
N LEU A 218 -24.94 21.06 -7.52
CA LEU A 218 -23.74 21.87 -7.37
C LEU A 218 -24.07 23.37 -7.44
N ARG A 219 -24.89 23.81 -8.40
CA ARG A 219 -25.35 25.23 -8.47
C ARG A 219 -26.10 25.66 -7.21
N SER A 220 -26.94 24.79 -6.68
CA SER A 220 -27.74 25.08 -5.49
C SER A 220 -26.87 25.15 -4.23
N ALA A 221 -25.86 24.29 -4.12
CA ALA A 221 -24.85 24.34 -3.07
C ALA A 221 -23.97 25.60 -3.16
N LEU A 222 -23.51 25.95 -4.36
CA LEU A 222 -22.69 27.14 -4.58
C LEU A 222 -23.49 28.43 -4.38
N SER A 223 -24.78 28.45 -4.72
CA SER A 223 -25.65 29.63 -4.51
C SER A 223 -25.99 29.85 -3.04
N SER A 224 -26.19 28.79 -2.26
CA SER A 224 -26.35 28.90 -0.81
C SER A 224 -25.05 29.43 -0.15
N CYS A 225 -23.89 28.95 -0.59
CA CYS A 225 -22.58 29.47 -0.15
C CYS A 225 -22.35 30.94 -0.52
N GLY A 226 -22.72 31.37 -1.74
CA GLY A 226 -22.61 32.77 -2.15
C GLY A 226 -23.45 33.72 -1.30
N SER A 227 -24.60 33.26 -0.79
CA SER A 227 -25.44 34.02 0.13
C SER A 227 -24.95 34.00 1.59
N ALA A 228 -24.33 32.91 2.05
CA ALA A 228 -23.79 32.78 3.42
C ALA A 228 -22.47 33.56 3.60
N ALA A 229 -21.60 33.57 2.59
CA ALA A 229 -20.35 34.33 2.55
C ALA A 229 -20.56 35.86 2.62
N SER A 230 -21.77 36.35 2.30
CA SER A 230 -22.13 37.77 2.44
C SER A 230 -22.35 38.22 3.89
N THR A 231 -22.43 37.28 4.84
CA THR A 231 -22.71 37.53 6.26
C THR A 231 -21.57 37.16 7.23
N SER A 232 -20.67 36.24 6.87
CA SER A 232 -19.41 35.94 7.58
C SER A 232 -18.50 35.11 6.68
N LEU A 233 -17.17 35.27 6.79
CA LEU A 233 -16.15 34.44 6.11
C LEU A 233 -15.74 33.19 6.92
N SER A 234 -16.27 33.04 8.14
CA SER A 234 -16.17 31.82 8.93
C SER A 234 -17.58 31.51 9.45
N THR A 235 -18.19 30.49 8.85
CA THR A 235 -19.57 30.07 9.09
C THR A 235 -19.65 28.69 9.74
N GLY A 236 -18.53 27.97 9.87
CA GLY A 236 -18.49 26.57 10.32
C GLY A 236 -19.13 25.61 9.32
N THR A 237 -19.32 26.05 8.07
CA THR A 237 -19.98 25.27 7.01
C THR A 237 -18.97 24.85 5.91
N PRO A 238 -19.32 23.92 5.01
CA PRO A 238 -18.47 23.55 3.87
C PRO A 238 -18.25 24.74 2.91
N CYS A 239 -19.07 25.79 3.04
CA CYS A 239 -18.88 27.07 2.38
C CYS A 239 -17.70 27.89 2.93
N ASP A 240 -17.02 27.45 3.98
CA ASP A 240 -15.74 28.03 4.44
C ASP A 240 -14.55 27.37 3.73
N TRP A 241 -14.69 26.09 3.39
CA TRP A 241 -13.71 25.36 2.57
C TRP A 241 -13.84 25.85 1.13
N LEU A 242 -15.02 25.68 0.51
CA LEU A 242 -15.31 25.96 -0.90
C LEU A 242 -14.72 27.26 -1.49
N PRO A 243 -14.67 28.42 -0.82
CA PRO A 243 -14.05 29.64 -1.36
C PRO A 243 -12.54 29.48 -1.61
N ALA A 244 -11.84 28.77 -0.72
CA ALA A 244 -10.41 28.51 -0.85
C ALA A 244 -10.14 27.56 -2.03
N GLN A 245 -10.88 26.45 -2.17
CA GLN A 245 -10.66 25.53 -3.29
C GLN A 245 -11.32 26.00 -4.58
N ALA A 246 -12.42 26.76 -4.55
CA ALA A 246 -13.01 27.33 -5.77
C ALA A 246 -12.07 28.37 -6.38
N SER A 247 -11.44 29.21 -5.55
CA SER A 247 -10.40 30.13 -6.03
C SER A 247 -9.17 29.36 -6.53
N ALA A 248 -8.78 28.26 -5.87
CA ALA A 248 -7.74 27.35 -6.35
C ALA A 248 -8.12 26.70 -7.69
N PHE A 249 -9.33 26.16 -7.85
CA PHE A 249 -9.82 25.49 -9.06
C PHE A 249 -9.93 26.42 -10.27
N GLN A 250 -10.01 27.74 -10.05
CA GLN A 250 -9.95 28.76 -11.10
C GLN A 250 -8.50 29.05 -11.56
N ALA A 251 -7.49 28.73 -10.74
CA ALA A 251 -6.08 28.86 -11.09
C ALA A 251 -5.63 27.80 -12.11
N ASP A 252 -4.43 27.98 -12.68
CA ASP A 252 -3.87 27.13 -13.74
C ASP A 252 -3.79 25.65 -13.32
N ALA A 253 -3.42 25.38 -12.06
CA ALA A 253 -3.45 24.04 -11.47
C ALA A 253 -4.85 23.42 -11.41
N GLY A 254 -5.89 24.24 -11.27
CA GLY A 254 -7.28 23.80 -11.22
C GLY A 254 -7.83 23.44 -12.59
N ARG A 255 -7.41 24.22 -13.61
CA ARG A 255 -7.69 23.90 -15.01
C ARG A 255 -7.01 22.59 -15.43
N ALA A 256 -5.81 22.36 -14.94
CA ALA A 256 -5.12 21.11 -15.16
C ALA A 256 -5.79 19.90 -14.50
N LEU A 257 -6.48 20.07 -13.36
CA LEU A 257 -7.21 18.99 -12.68
C LEU A 257 -8.56 18.66 -13.32
N GLN A 258 -9.02 19.40 -14.32
CA GLN A 258 -10.31 19.13 -14.97
C GLN A 258 -10.30 17.77 -15.67
N THR A 259 -11.43 17.07 -15.58
CA THR A 259 -11.64 15.84 -16.35
C THR A 259 -11.30 16.07 -17.82
N ARG A 260 -10.37 15.26 -18.36
CA ARG A 260 -9.86 15.32 -19.75
C ARG A 260 -9.07 16.61 -20.11
N SER A 261 -8.51 17.31 -19.14
CA SER A 261 -7.59 18.43 -19.39
C SER A 261 -6.44 18.05 -20.32
N THR A 262 -5.84 19.03 -20.99
CA THR A 262 -4.67 18.77 -21.85
C THR A 262 -3.44 18.44 -21.02
N GLU A 263 -3.38 18.92 -19.80
CA GLU A 263 -2.32 18.80 -18.83
C GLU A 263 -2.23 17.37 -18.30
N LEU A 264 -3.36 16.75 -17.92
CA LEU A 264 -3.40 15.33 -17.54
C LEU A 264 -2.95 14.42 -18.69
N LYS A 265 -3.33 14.75 -19.93
CA LYS A 265 -2.89 14.01 -21.12
C LYS A 265 -1.39 14.22 -21.42
N LYS A 266 -0.89 15.45 -21.33
CA LYS A 266 0.51 15.81 -21.61
C LYS A 266 1.48 15.24 -20.58
N LEU A 267 1.10 15.21 -19.31
CA LEU A 267 1.88 14.59 -18.24
C LEU A 267 1.83 13.06 -18.25
N ALA A 268 1.21 12.46 -19.28
CA ALA A 268 0.92 11.03 -19.35
C ALA A 268 0.15 10.49 -18.13
N LEU A 269 -0.50 11.35 -17.34
CA LEU A 269 -1.37 10.97 -16.23
C LEU A 269 -2.71 10.39 -16.73
N SER A 270 -2.95 10.40 -18.04
CA SER A 270 -3.98 9.60 -18.68
C SER A 270 -3.54 8.16 -18.98
N ALA A 271 -2.26 7.81 -18.79
CA ALA A 271 -1.80 6.43 -18.90
C ALA A 271 -2.17 5.65 -17.63
N PRO A 272 -2.48 4.35 -17.72
CA PRO A 272 -2.72 3.51 -16.55
C PRO A 272 -1.54 3.56 -15.57
N TRP A 273 -1.80 3.21 -14.31
CA TRP A 273 -0.72 2.89 -13.37
C TRP A 273 0.22 1.82 -13.98
N PRO A 274 1.53 1.89 -13.71
CA PRO A 274 2.47 0.89 -14.22
C PRO A 274 2.02 -0.54 -13.86
N ALA A 275 2.11 -1.46 -14.83
CA ALA A 275 1.80 -2.85 -14.59
C ALA A 275 2.74 -3.42 -13.51
N GLY A 276 2.18 -4.23 -12.60
CA GLY A 276 2.93 -4.82 -11.49
C GLY A 276 3.03 -3.97 -10.23
N LEU A 277 2.54 -2.71 -10.24
CA LEU A 277 2.41 -1.91 -9.02
C LEU A 277 1.00 -2.09 -8.42
N PRO A 278 0.86 -2.67 -7.22
CA PRO A 278 -0.40 -2.66 -6.48
C PRO A 278 -0.83 -1.21 -6.17
N VAL A 279 -2.03 -0.84 -6.61
CA VAL A 279 -2.62 0.46 -6.31
C VAL A 279 -3.99 0.25 -5.69
N HIS A 280 -4.17 0.76 -4.47
CA HIS A 280 -5.38 0.60 -3.68
C HIS A 280 -6.13 1.92 -3.60
N ALA A 281 -7.40 1.97 -4.05
CA ALA A 281 -8.22 3.18 -4.01
C ALA A 281 -9.18 3.17 -2.83
N LEU A 282 -9.01 4.11 -1.91
CA LEU A 282 -9.91 4.41 -0.81
C LEU A 282 -10.72 5.65 -1.18
N TYR A 283 -12.05 5.55 -1.29
CA TYR A 283 -12.84 6.67 -1.81
C TYR A 283 -14.22 6.80 -1.15
N GLY A 284 -14.76 8.00 -1.20
CA GLY A 284 -16.15 8.27 -0.85
C GLY A 284 -17.06 7.94 -2.03
N ASP A 285 -18.16 7.25 -1.78
CA ASP A 285 -19.22 7.02 -2.76
C ASP A 285 -20.54 7.54 -2.23
N ILE A 286 -20.79 8.81 -2.52
CA ILE A 286 -22.03 9.48 -2.19
C ILE A 286 -23.04 9.21 -3.31
N THR A 287 -24.18 8.65 -2.93
CA THR A 287 -25.36 8.52 -3.78
C THR A 287 -26.44 9.48 -3.31
N VAL A 288 -26.95 10.31 -4.22
CA VAL A 288 -28.06 11.22 -3.94
C VAL A 288 -29.30 10.79 -4.72
N THR A 289 -30.35 10.43 -4.00
CA THR A 289 -31.68 10.16 -4.57
C THR A 289 -32.41 11.48 -4.79
N MET A 290 -32.66 11.82 -6.06
CA MET A 290 -33.31 13.07 -6.45
C MET A 290 -34.68 12.81 -7.09
N PRO A 291 -35.69 13.66 -6.84
CA PRO A 291 -36.94 13.59 -7.59
C PRO A 291 -36.74 14.06 -9.04
N ARG A 292 -37.09 13.22 -10.03
CA ARG A 292 -37.23 13.66 -11.43
C ARG A 292 -38.55 14.39 -11.60
N SER A 293 -38.48 15.64 -12.05
CA SER A 293 -39.64 16.37 -12.54
C SER A 293 -40.23 15.63 -13.75
N GLY A 294 -41.48 15.16 -13.63
CA GLY A 294 -42.26 14.64 -14.75
C GLY A 294 -42.74 15.76 -15.68
N PHE A 295 -43.34 15.38 -16.81
CA PHE A 295 -44.11 16.32 -17.65
C PHE A 295 -45.19 16.97 -16.78
N LEU A 296 -45.22 18.32 -16.70
CA LEU A 296 -46.01 19.16 -15.77
C LEU A 296 -45.41 19.44 -14.37
N GLY A 297 -44.14 19.10 -14.10
CA GLY A 297 -43.47 19.49 -12.85
C GLY A 297 -43.87 18.67 -11.62
N LEU A 298 -44.66 17.60 -11.81
CA LEU A 298 -44.99 16.64 -10.76
C LEU A 298 -43.86 15.61 -10.61
N PRO A 299 -43.33 15.37 -9.40
CA PRO A 299 -42.28 14.37 -9.18
C PRO A 299 -42.90 12.96 -9.30
N LEU A 300 -42.67 12.28 -10.42
CA LEU A 300 -43.28 10.97 -10.70
C LEU A 300 -42.30 9.80 -10.50
N ARG A 301 -40.99 10.05 -10.45
CA ARG A 301 -39.92 9.04 -10.25
C ARG A 301 -38.74 9.65 -9.53
N THR A 302 -38.05 8.88 -8.70
CA THR A 302 -36.73 9.24 -8.17
C THR A 302 -35.63 8.65 -9.05
N GLU A 303 -34.46 9.29 -9.04
CA GLU A 303 -33.24 8.81 -9.68
C GLU A 303 -32.08 8.89 -8.68
N ASP A 304 -31.32 7.80 -8.59
CA ASP A 304 -30.11 7.74 -7.79
C ASP A 304 -28.93 8.22 -8.63
N VAL A 305 -28.27 9.28 -8.17
CA VAL A 305 -27.09 9.85 -8.83
C VAL A 305 -25.89 9.59 -7.92
N ARG A 306 -24.94 8.80 -8.43
CA ARG A 306 -23.63 8.64 -7.79
C ARG A 306 -22.76 9.85 -8.11
N ILE A 307 -22.22 10.49 -7.08
CA ILE A 307 -21.43 11.72 -7.20
C ILE A 307 -20.00 11.56 -6.68
N GLY A 308 -19.62 10.35 -6.25
CA GLY A 308 -18.31 10.09 -5.63
C GLY A 308 -18.17 10.83 -4.31
N ASP A 309 -17.06 11.50 -4.07
CA ASP A 309 -16.78 12.21 -2.81
C ASP A 309 -17.03 13.74 -2.88
N VAL A 310 -17.85 14.16 -3.86
CA VAL A 310 -18.14 15.54 -4.30
C VAL A 310 -17.05 16.14 -5.19
N VAL A 311 -15.77 15.94 -4.88
CA VAL A 311 -14.65 16.52 -5.66
C VAL A 311 -14.27 15.58 -6.78
N VAL A 312 -14.22 14.28 -6.49
CA VAL A 312 -13.78 13.21 -7.37
C VAL A 312 -14.92 12.24 -7.54
N GLY A 313 -15.28 12.00 -8.80
CA GLY A 313 -16.30 11.01 -9.15
C GLY A 313 -15.76 9.60 -8.96
N HIS A 314 -16.66 8.65 -8.67
CA HIS A 314 -16.34 7.23 -8.49
C HIS A 314 -15.43 6.68 -9.60
N GLU A 315 -15.79 6.89 -10.87
CA GLU A 315 -15.01 6.39 -12.02
C GLU A 315 -13.60 6.97 -12.06
N SER A 316 -13.40 8.23 -11.65
CA SER A 316 -12.07 8.85 -11.58
C SER A 316 -11.26 8.34 -10.40
N ALA A 317 -11.90 8.04 -9.27
CA ALA A 317 -11.20 7.48 -8.10
C ALA A 317 -10.70 6.05 -8.36
N THR A 318 -11.44 5.24 -9.12
CA THR A 318 -11.15 3.81 -9.34
C THR A 318 -10.50 3.50 -10.69
N ASP A 319 -10.11 4.52 -11.47
CA ASP A 319 -9.54 4.29 -12.80
C ASP A 319 -8.16 3.60 -12.70
N HIS A 320 -8.06 2.41 -13.32
CA HIS A 320 -6.83 1.61 -13.41
C HIS A 320 -6.14 1.28 -12.08
N VAL A 321 -6.90 1.19 -10.99
CA VAL A 321 -6.40 0.73 -9.68
C VAL A 321 -6.56 -0.79 -9.54
N THR A 322 -5.74 -1.41 -8.69
CA THR A 322 -5.74 -2.87 -8.46
C THR A 322 -6.92 -3.29 -7.61
N THR A 323 -7.17 -2.58 -6.50
CA THR A 323 -8.34 -2.81 -5.63
C THR A 323 -8.93 -1.48 -5.19
N GLY A 324 -10.14 -1.50 -4.62
CA GLY A 324 -10.67 -0.31 -3.99
C GLY A 324 -11.76 -0.56 -2.95
N ASP A 325 -11.73 0.26 -1.92
CA ASP A 325 -12.69 0.29 -0.82
C ASP A 325 -13.41 1.62 -0.77
N SER A 326 -14.69 1.54 -0.43
CA SER A 326 -15.59 2.68 -0.48
C SER A 326 -16.28 2.92 0.85
N ALA A 327 -16.25 4.17 1.32
CA ALA A 327 -17.19 4.66 2.31
C ALA A 327 -18.47 5.08 1.58
N ARG A 328 -19.60 4.43 1.88
CA ARG A 328 -20.85 4.66 1.16
C ARG A 328 -21.80 5.52 1.98
N CYS A 329 -22.28 6.60 1.36
CA CYS A 329 -23.26 7.49 1.97
C CYS A 329 -24.44 7.67 1.03
N ARG A 330 -25.67 7.53 1.54
CA ARG A 330 -26.89 7.79 0.77
C ARG A 330 -27.62 8.99 1.32
N TYR A 331 -27.90 9.95 0.45
CA TYR A 331 -28.70 11.13 0.76
C TYR A 331 -29.95 11.11 -0.11
N THR A 332 -31.04 11.70 0.37
CA THR A 332 -32.24 11.89 -0.44
C THR A 332 -32.68 13.34 -0.35
N ILE A 333 -33.11 13.90 -1.47
CA ILE A 333 -33.67 15.25 -1.49
C ILE A 333 -35.17 15.13 -1.29
N SER A 334 -35.66 15.39 -0.08
CA SER A 334 -37.09 15.43 0.21
C SER A 334 -37.70 16.79 -0.19
N PRO A 335 -38.70 16.85 -1.09
CA PRO A 335 -39.45 18.07 -1.35
C PRO A 335 -40.43 18.33 -0.19
N VAL A 336 -40.05 19.13 0.81
CA VAL A 336 -40.99 19.55 1.86
C VAL A 336 -41.83 20.74 1.36
N HIS A 337 -43.14 20.54 1.27
CA HIS A 337 -44.25 21.47 1.01
C HIS A 337 -43.97 22.82 0.28
N PHE A 338 -44.62 22.94 -0.87
CA PHE A 338 -44.29 23.74 -2.05
C PHE A 338 -45.07 25.07 -2.16
N VAL A 339 -45.31 25.83 -1.08
CA VAL A 339 -46.34 26.90 -1.08
C VAL A 339 -45.92 28.30 -0.57
N GLU A 340 -44.68 28.57 -0.16
CA GLU A 340 -44.29 29.96 0.22
C GLU A 340 -43.09 30.51 -0.58
N GLU A 341 -43.20 31.79 -0.95
CA GLU A 341 -42.46 32.57 -1.96
C GLU A 341 -40.93 32.72 -1.77
N ASN A 342 -40.28 31.87 -0.99
CA ASN A 342 -38.82 31.85 -0.81
C ASN A 342 -38.19 30.68 -1.58
N PHE A 343 -38.37 30.71 -2.91
CA PHE A 343 -38.01 29.68 -3.90
C PHE A 343 -36.59 29.09 -3.81
N LEU A 344 -35.61 29.76 -3.19
CA LEU A 344 -34.20 29.33 -3.18
C LEU A 344 -33.59 29.09 -1.78
N ARG A 345 -34.32 29.35 -0.68
CA ARG A 345 -33.79 29.19 0.70
C ARG A 345 -34.13 27.85 1.38
N GLY A 346 -34.96 27.01 0.75
CA GLY A 346 -35.65 25.91 1.43
C GLY A 346 -35.26 24.49 1.05
N MET A 347 -34.21 24.26 0.26
CA MET A 347 -33.74 22.89 -0.01
C MET A 347 -32.95 22.35 1.20
N LYS A 348 -33.67 21.85 2.21
CA LYS A 348 -33.05 21.05 3.28
C LYS A 348 -32.85 19.63 2.75
N LEU A 349 -31.60 19.24 2.52
CA LEU A 349 -31.22 17.87 2.20
C LEU A 349 -31.48 16.99 3.43
N LYS A 350 -32.71 16.51 3.59
CA LYS A 350 -33.06 15.57 4.67
C LYS A 350 -32.73 14.15 4.23
N THR A 351 -31.70 13.59 4.84
CA THR A 351 -31.39 12.15 4.89
C THR A 351 -32.68 11.35 5.08
N VAL A 352 -33.00 10.44 4.14
CA VAL A 352 -34.24 9.63 4.23
C VAL A 352 -34.06 8.38 5.09
N ASP A 353 -32.82 8.03 5.46
CA ASP A 353 -32.55 6.89 6.34
C ASP A 353 -31.78 7.21 7.64
N GLU A 354 -31.48 8.48 7.97
CA GLU A 354 -30.57 8.75 9.10
C GLU A 354 -30.75 10.05 9.89
N VAL A 355 -30.33 9.97 11.15
CA VAL A 355 -30.28 11.01 12.17
C VAL A 355 -29.33 12.15 11.77
N GLY A 356 -29.89 13.20 11.19
CA GLY A 356 -29.48 14.59 11.49
C GLY A 356 -28.07 15.03 11.14
N ARG A 357 -27.50 14.63 9.99
CA ARG A 357 -26.29 15.28 9.44
C ARG A 357 -26.56 15.76 8.02
N ASP A 358 -26.53 17.07 7.80
CA ASP A 358 -26.68 17.66 6.46
C ASP A 358 -25.43 17.34 5.63
N LEU A 359 -25.59 16.99 4.34
CA LEU A 359 -24.48 16.93 3.36
C LEU A 359 -23.66 18.24 3.39
N MET A 360 -24.32 19.34 3.78
CA MET A 360 -23.80 20.69 3.91
C MET A 360 -23.49 21.12 5.35
N GLU A 361 -23.56 20.23 6.36
CA GLU A 361 -23.06 20.50 7.72
C GLU A 361 -21.58 20.10 7.80
N GLY A 362 -20.75 21.08 7.45
CA GLY A 362 -19.38 21.29 7.91
C GLY A 362 -18.39 20.11 7.85
N GLY A 363 -18.08 19.55 6.68
CA GLY A 363 -16.86 18.73 6.53
C GLY A 363 -16.76 17.47 7.42
N ASP A 364 -17.87 17.07 8.07
CA ASP A 364 -17.94 15.94 9.00
C ASP A 364 -18.71 14.75 8.40
N SER A 365 -18.97 14.79 7.08
CA SER A 365 -19.49 13.63 6.34
C SER A 365 -18.35 12.64 6.06
N PRO A 366 -18.49 11.35 6.42
CA PRO A 366 -17.45 10.34 6.22
C PRO A 366 -17.11 10.08 4.74
N CYS A 367 -18.03 10.35 3.82
CA CYS A 367 -17.79 10.15 2.38
C CYS A 367 -17.31 11.42 1.66
N TYR A 368 -17.08 12.51 2.39
CA TYR A 368 -16.63 13.77 1.79
C TYR A 368 -15.13 13.74 1.53
N HIS A 369 -14.69 14.28 0.37
CA HIS A 369 -13.31 14.22 -0.09
C HIS A 369 -12.27 14.61 0.97
N GLY A 370 -12.45 15.76 1.63
CA GLY A 370 -11.50 16.24 2.65
C GLY A 370 -11.51 15.45 3.96
N SER A 371 -12.49 14.56 4.14
CA SER A 371 -12.75 13.84 5.39
C SER A 371 -12.47 12.34 5.29
N LEU A 372 -12.08 11.85 4.10
CA LEU A 372 -11.83 10.44 3.85
C LEU A 372 -10.78 9.85 4.82
N MET A 373 -9.80 10.64 5.28
CA MET A 373 -8.74 10.22 6.22
C MET A 373 -9.28 10.05 7.64
N ARG A 374 -10.43 10.66 7.93
CA ARG A 374 -11.10 10.55 9.23
C ARG A 374 -12.07 9.38 9.26
N THR A 375 -12.32 8.73 8.12
CA THR A 375 -13.32 7.68 8.01
C THR A 375 -12.72 6.35 8.40
N GLN A 376 -13.18 5.82 9.54
CA GLN A 376 -12.65 4.60 10.17
C GLN A 376 -12.63 3.41 9.21
N GLN A 377 -13.69 3.17 8.43
CA GLN A 377 -13.71 2.10 7.43
C GLN A 377 -12.53 2.19 6.44
N LEU A 378 -12.24 3.40 5.93
CA LEU A 378 -11.17 3.60 4.94
C LEU A 378 -9.79 3.51 5.59
N VAL A 379 -9.65 4.04 6.81
CA VAL A 379 -8.41 3.92 7.60
C VAL A 379 -8.13 2.47 7.96
N ASN A 380 -9.15 1.68 8.33
CA ASN A 380 -9.00 0.24 8.58
C ASN A 380 -8.59 -0.52 7.32
N ALA A 381 -9.16 -0.18 6.16
CA ALA A 381 -8.74 -0.76 4.88
C ALA A 381 -7.27 -0.41 4.57
N MET A 382 -6.86 0.84 4.78
CA MET A 382 -5.46 1.26 4.67
C MET A 382 -4.54 0.45 5.59
N ILE A 383 -4.91 0.29 6.87
CA ILE A 383 -4.13 -0.53 7.82
C ILE A 383 -4.00 -1.95 7.29
N GLY A 384 -5.09 -2.56 6.81
CA GLY A 384 -5.05 -3.90 6.21
C GLY A 384 -4.04 -4.01 5.09
N TYR A 385 -4.07 -3.09 4.12
CA TYR A 385 -3.10 -3.07 3.01
C TYR A 385 -1.64 -2.89 3.48
N VAL A 386 -1.41 -2.06 4.50
CA VAL A 386 -0.07 -1.86 5.07
C VAL A 386 0.40 -3.11 5.80
N VAL A 387 -0.42 -3.67 6.68
CA VAL A 387 -0.09 -4.86 7.47
C VAL A 387 0.13 -6.07 6.57
N ASP A 388 -0.76 -6.32 5.59
CA ASP A 388 -0.60 -7.43 4.65
C ASP A 388 0.75 -7.36 3.90
N ASP A 389 1.19 -6.16 3.50
CA ASP A 389 2.46 -5.96 2.81
C ASP A 389 3.66 -6.04 3.75
N VAL A 390 3.56 -5.55 4.98
CA VAL A 390 4.62 -5.65 5.99
C VAL A 390 4.79 -7.09 6.47
N ASP A 391 3.71 -7.80 6.76
CA ASP A 391 3.71 -9.20 7.21
C ASP A 391 4.22 -10.13 6.11
N SER A 392 3.96 -9.81 4.84
CA SER A 392 4.54 -10.54 3.69
C SER A 392 6.08 -10.48 3.62
N ARG A 393 6.71 -9.57 4.39
CA ARG A 393 8.17 -9.41 4.50
C ARG A 393 8.73 -9.96 5.81
N GLY A 394 7.90 -10.61 6.62
CA GLY A 394 8.29 -11.21 7.90
C GLY A 394 9.31 -12.36 7.73
N PRO A 395 9.94 -12.80 8.83
CA PRO A 395 10.97 -13.83 8.79
C PRO A 395 10.41 -15.17 8.28
N ILE A 396 10.86 -15.57 7.08
CA ILE A 396 10.42 -16.79 6.39
C ILE A 396 10.76 -18.06 7.20
N GLU A 397 11.76 -18.00 8.08
CA GLU A 397 12.24 -19.10 8.94
C GLU A 397 11.12 -19.86 9.68
N GLY A 398 10.08 -19.14 10.14
CA GLY A 398 8.95 -19.72 10.88
C GLY A 398 7.97 -20.52 10.02
N VAL A 399 7.99 -20.35 8.70
CA VAL A 399 7.01 -20.96 7.77
C VAL A 399 7.64 -21.95 6.79
N VAL A 400 8.97 -22.01 6.67
CA VAL A 400 9.68 -22.95 5.77
C VAL A 400 9.20 -24.39 5.93
N GLY A 401 8.94 -24.82 7.17
CA GLY A 401 8.52 -26.19 7.47
C GLY A 401 7.12 -26.56 6.96
N GLU A 402 6.29 -25.58 6.59
CA GLU A 402 4.89 -25.77 6.18
C GLU A 402 4.63 -25.30 4.74
N LEU A 403 5.69 -25.02 3.97
CA LEU A 403 5.56 -24.55 2.59
C LEU A 403 4.98 -25.63 1.67
N LEU A 404 4.23 -25.19 0.67
CA LEU A 404 3.85 -26.01 -0.48
C LEU A 404 4.95 -25.89 -1.54
N ILE A 405 5.81 -26.90 -1.65
CA ILE A 405 6.92 -26.92 -2.60
C ILE A 405 6.38 -27.21 -4.00
N PRO A 406 6.66 -26.37 -5.02
CA PRO A 406 6.15 -26.56 -6.38
C PRO A 406 6.59 -27.86 -7.03
N ALA A 407 5.81 -28.33 -8.00
CA ALA A 407 6.22 -29.45 -8.85
C ALA A 407 7.54 -29.13 -9.58
N GLY A 408 8.37 -30.14 -9.81
CA GLY A 408 9.68 -29.97 -10.44
C GLY A 408 10.81 -29.51 -9.51
N ALA A 409 10.55 -29.31 -8.21
CA ALA A 409 11.59 -28.95 -7.23
C ALA A 409 12.70 -30.00 -7.13
N CYS A 410 12.33 -31.28 -7.16
CA CYS A 410 13.27 -32.40 -7.15
C CYS A 410 13.50 -32.90 -8.58
N THR A 411 14.37 -32.24 -9.35
CA THR A 411 14.51 -32.47 -10.81
C THR A 411 14.97 -33.88 -11.18
N GLN A 412 15.50 -34.65 -10.23
CA GLN A 412 16.13 -35.94 -10.52
C GLN A 412 15.10 -37.07 -10.57
N TRP A 413 13.89 -36.80 -10.11
CA TRP A 413 12.77 -37.73 -10.07
C TRP A 413 11.54 -37.08 -10.70
N GLU A 414 10.71 -37.90 -11.34
CA GLU A 414 9.49 -37.40 -11.98
C GLU A 414 8.45 -37.01 -10.93
N GLY A 415 8.41 -35.73 -10.56
CA GLY A 415 7.41 -35.14 -9.67
C GLY A 415 6.49 -34.17 -10.42
N SER A 416 5.25 -34.59 -10.72
CA SER A 416 4.28 -33.78 -11.47
C SER A 416 3.31 -32.97 -10.60
N ARG A 417 3.34 -33.13 -9.27
CA ARG A 417 2.47 -32.38 -8.35
C ARG A 417 3.29 -31.76 -7.20
N PRO A 418 2.82 -30.64 -6.64
CA PRO A 418 3.44 -30.01 -5.48
C PRO A 418 3.53 -30.93 -4.27
N ILE A 419 4.46 -30.64 -3.36
CA ILE A 419 4.70 -31.38 -2.12
C ILE A 419 4.38 -30.46 -0.95
N GLN A 420 3.35 -30.79 -0.18
CA GLN A 420 3.05 -30.07 1.05
C GLN A 420 4.03 -30.52 2.14
N LEU A 421 4.77 -29.57 2.69
CA LEU A 421 5.64 -29.84 3.83
C LEU A 421 4.84 -29.83 5.14
N SER A 422 5.29 -30.64 6.08
CA SER A 422 4.95 -30.59 7.49
C SER A 422 6.24 -30.78 8.29
N GLY A 423 6.62 -29.79 9.09
CA GLY A 423 7.91 -29.79 9.78
C GLY A 423 9.13 -29.94 8.86
N GLY A 424 9.04 -29.46 7.61
CA GLY A 424 10.13 -29.50 6.62
C GLY A 424 10.25 -30.81 5.84
N GLN A 425 9.29 -31.72 5.99
CA GLN A 425 9.22 -33.00 5.28
C GLN A 425 7.92 -33.13 4.52
N GLY A 426 7.94 -33.83 3.39
CA GLY A 426 6.72 -34.10 2.62
C GLY A 426 6.98 -35.08 1.50
N GLU A 427 5.95 -35.81 1.08
CA GLU A 427 6.09 -36.78 0.01
C GLU A 427 4.88 -36.81 -0.90
N ASN A 428 5.12 -37.16 -2.15
CA ASN A 428 4.09 -37.27 -3.16
C ASN A 428 4.40 -38.45 -4.11
N PHE A 429 4.05 -39.64 -3.65
CA PHE A 429 4.14 -40.88 -4.42
C PHE A 429 2.76 -41.29 -4.92
N ASP A 430 2.72 -41.92 -6.09
CA ASP A 430 1.53 -42.63 -6.56
C ASP A 430 1.44 -44.06 -5.98
N ASP A 431 0.34 -44.75 -6.24
CA ASP A 431 0.12 -46.14 -5.78
C ASP A 431 1.16 -47.13 -6.33
N GLY A 432 1.88 -46.77 -7.39
CA GLY A 432 2.97 -47.54 -7.98
C GLY A 432 4.33 -47.28 -7.33
N GLY A 433 4.42 -46.35 -6.38
CA GLY A 433 5.66 -45.92 -5.75
C GLY A 433 6.50 -44.98 -6.62
N SER A 434 5.94 -44.46 -7.71
CA SER A 434 6.58 -43.42 -8.52
C SER A 434 6.24 -42.05 -7.95
N GLY A 435 7.25 -41.21 -7.79
CA GLY A 435 7.09 -39.87 -7.26
C GLY A 435 8.37 -39.35 -6.64
N THR A 436 8.22 -38.35 -5.77
CA THR A 436 9.36 -37.78 -5.06
C THR A 436 8.96 -37.35 -3.66
N GLY A 437 9.95 -37.32 -2.78
CA GLY A 437 9.81 -36.86 -1.40
C GLY A 437 10.93 -35.90 -1.03
N ILE A 438 10.67 -35.13 0.01
CA ILE A 438 11.60 -34.22 0.67
C ILE A 438 11.75 -34.71 2.11
N LEU A 439 12.97 -35.10 2.47
CA LEU A 439 13.30 -35.66 3.79
C LEU A 439 13.67 -34.57 4.79
N GLU A 440 14.21 -33.47 4.28
CA GLU A 440 14.69 -32.35 5.07
C GLU A 440 14.63 -31.09 4.22
N THR A 441 14.31 -29.97 4.86
CA THR A 441 14.29 -28.64 4.25
C THR A 441 15.04 -27.69 5.16
N ARG A 442 15.95 -26.92 4.58
CA ARG A 442 16.74 -25.91 5.29
C ARG A 442 16.72 -24.59 4.53
N LEU A 443 16.50 -23.50 5.26
CA LEU A 443 16.67 -22.16 4.71
C LEU A 443 18.17 -21.87 4.55
N VAL A 444 18.58 -21.50 3.34
CA VAL A 444 19.93 -20.99 3.04
C VAL A 444 19.98 -19.50 3.36
N GLY A 445 18.93 -18.77 2.99
CA GLY A 445 18.78 -17.35 3.24
C GLY A 445 17.60 -16.79 2.45
N THR A 446 17.37 -15.49 2.63
CA THR A 446 16.33 -14.75 1.91
C THR A 446 16.95 -13.55 1.20
N THR A 447 16.48 -13.27 -0.01
CA THR A 447 16.84 -12.08 -0.78
C THR A 447 15.83 -11.88 -1.90
N ASP A 448 15.63 -10.65 -2.34
CA ASP A 448 14.80 -10.33 -3.50
C ASP A 448 15.51 -10.74 -4.81
N LEU A 449 15.25 -11.96 -5.28
CA LEU A 449 15.77 -12.53 -6.54
C LEU A 449 14.91 -12.10 -7.74
N THR A 450 13.63 -11.78 -7.55
CA THR A 450 12.71 -11.36 -8.62
C THR A 450 12.76 -9.85 -8.92
N GLY A 451 13.28 -9.04 -7.99
CA GLY A 451 13.25 -7.58 -8.03
C GLY A 451 11.88 -6.99 -7.66
N ASP A 452 11.00 -7.79 -7.06
CA ASP A 452 9.65 -7.38 -6.69
C ASP A 452 9.57 -6.73 -5.29
N GLY A 453 10.69 -6.72 -4.56
CA GLY A 453 10.87 -6.07 -3.26
C GLY A 453 10.39 -6.88 -2.09
N ARG A 454 9.99 -8.12 -2.34
CA ARG A 454 9.72 -9.12 -1.33
C ARG A 454 10.90 -10.07 -1.31
N ASP A 455 11.20 -10.56 -0.11
CA ASP A 455 12.28 -11.52 0.06
C ASP A 455 11.83 -12.86 -0.54
N ASP A 456 12.58 -13.35 -1.52
CA ASP A 456 12.46 -14.71 -2.02
C ASP A 456 13.25 -15.66 -1.10
N ALA A 457 12.83 -16.92 -1.04
CA ALA A 457 13.50 -17.92 -0.23
C ALA A 457 14.46 -18.77 -1.07
N VAL A 458 15.70 -18.88 -0.60
CA VAL A 458 16.63 -19.90 -1.10
C VAL A 458 16.66 -21.05 -0.10
N LEU A 459 16.25 -22.23 -0.54
CA LEU A 459 16.19 -23.43 0.27
C LEU A 459 17.19 -24.47 -0.24
N VAL A 460 17.69 -25.31 0.67
CA VAL A 460 18.22 -26.63 0.33
C VAL A 460 17.22 -27.66 0.80
N VAL A 461 16.83 -28.56 -0.10
CA VAL A 461 15.95 -29.69 0.20
C VAL A 461 16.68 -31.00 -0.09
N GLN A 462 16.50 -31.99 0.78
CA GLN A 462 16.97 -33.34 0.52
C GLN A 462 15.90 -34.12 -0.22
N CYS A 463 16.03 -34.17 -1.55
CA CYS A 463 15.10 -34.85 -2.42
C CYS A 463 15.39 -36.36 -2.46
N THR A 464 14.35 -37.18 -2.57
CA THR A 464 14.44 -38.64 -2.72
C THR A 464 13.41 -39.16 -3.71
N GLY A 465 13.75 -40.26 -4.39
CA GLY A 465 12.86 -41.01 -5.29
C GLY A 465 12.10 -42.15 -4.62
N THR A 466 12.21 -42.30 -3.30
CA THR A 466 11.54 -43.36 -2.53
C THR A 466 10.82 -42.79 -1.32
N PRO A 467 9.69 -43.38 -0.89
CA PRO A 467 9.00 -42.94 0.33
C PRO A 467 9.95 -42.85 1.52
N ALA A 468 9.74 -41.86 2.40
CA ALA A 468 10.66 -41.61 3.52
C ALA A 468 10.83 -42.85 4.42
N ALA A 469 9.75 -43.61 4.62
CA ALA A 469 9.74 -44.86 5.39
C ALA A 469 10.58 -46.00 4.77
N GLN A 470 10.95 -45.88 3.49
CA GLN A 470 11.71 -46.87 2.73
C GLN A 470 13.10 -46.34 2.31
N CYS A 471 13.44 -45.12 2.71
CA CYS A 471 14.68 -44.46 2.31
C CYS A 471 15.93 -45.16 2.88
N CYS A 472 17.09 -44.85 2.31
CA CYS A 472 18.47 -45.28 2.65
C CYS A 472 19.12 -46.39 1.79
N ALA A 473 18.60 -46.70 0.59
CA ALA A 473 19.30 -47.57 -0.36
C ALA A 473 20.30 -46.79 -1.24
N GLY A 474 21.43 -46.34 -0.68
CA GLY A 474 22.60 -45.84 -1.43
C GLY A 474 22.69 -44.31 -1.64
N ARG A 475 23.91 -43.82 -1.89
CA ARG A 475 24.29 -42.38 -1.98
C ARG A 475 23.63 -41.60 -3.13
N SER A 476 23.08 -42.27 -4.15
CA SER A 476 22.39 -41.64 -5.28
C SER A 476 20.87 -41.55 -5.10
N SER A 477 20.33 -42.12 -4.01
CA SER A 477 18.89 -42.15 -3.72
C SER A 477 18.40 -40.91 -2.96
N ILE A 478 19.32 -40.04 -2.55
CA ILE A 478 19.08 -38.78 -1.85
C ILE A 478 20.03 -37.72 -2.43
N LEU A 479 19.50 -36.58 -2.82
CA LEU A 479 20.30 -35.46 -3.33
C LEU A 479 19.84 -34.14 -2.72
N SER A 480 20.79 -33.41 -2.14
CA SER A 480 20.59 -32.03 -1.73
C SER A 480 20.40 -31.17 -2.97
N THR A 481 19.30 -30.43 -3.00
CA THR A 481 18.87 -29.63 -4.16
C THR A 481 18.58 -28.22 -3.68
N VAL A 482 19.18 -27.23 -4.33
CA VAL A 482 18.92 -25.82 -4.08
C VAL A 482 17.71 -25.38 -4.89
N LEU A 483 16.78 -24.71 -4.20
CA LEU A 483 15.58 -24.10 -4.75
C LEU A 483 15.60 -22.60 -4.51
N ALA A 484 15.14 -21.81 -5.48
CA ALA A 484 14.76 -20.43 -5.27
C ALA A 484 13.24 -20.30 -5.46
N LEU A 485 12.56 -19.79 -4.42
CA LEU A 485 11.11 -19.69 -4.36
C LEU A 485 10.67 -18.23 -4.22
N ASP A 486 9.80 -17.82 -5.13
CA ASP A 486 9.03 -16.59 -5.04
C ASP A 486 7.86 -16.82 -4.09
N LEU A 487 7.85 -16.04 -3.00
CA LEU A 487 6.86 -16.10 -1.93
C LEU A 487 5.88 -14.91 -1.96
N SER A 488 5.94 -14.08 -3.01
CA SER A 488 5.10 -12.89 -3.16
C SER A 488 3.61 -13.21 -3.30
N GLY A 489 3.28 -14.40 -3.81
CA GLY A 489 1.92 -14.89 -4.02
C GLY A 489 1.41 -15.83 -2.92
N ALA A 490 0.12 -16.17 -2.99
CA ALA A 490 -0.50 -17.11 -2.06
C ALA A 490 0.05 -18.56 -2.15
N THR A 491 0.74 -18.88 -3.25
CA THR A 491 1.39 -20.17 -3.48
C THR A 491 2.81 -19.92 -3.96
N PRO A 492 3.84 -20.56 -3.35
CA PRO A 492 5.21 -20.43 -3.79
C PRO A 492 5.40 -20.80 -5.26
N VAL A 493 6.31 -20.11 -5.95
CA VAL A 493 6.66 -20.39 -7.36
C VAL A 493 8.17 -20.55 -7.49
N LEU A 494 8.63 -21.48 -8.34
CA LEU A 494 10.06 -21.61 -8.64
C LEU A 494 10.53 -20.43 -9.51
N ILE A 495 11.55 -19.71 -9.06
CA ILE A 495 12.14 -18.55 -9.79
C ILE A 495 13.08 -19.03 -10.89
N GLY A 496 13.72 -20.18 -10.68
CA GLY A 496 14.61 -20.79 -11.66
C GLY A 496 14.65 -22.30 -11.51
N THR A 497 15.33 -22.95 -12.45
CA THR A 497 15.51 -24.40 -12.42
C THR A 497 16.30 -24.81 -11.19
N PRO A 498 15.79 -25.72 -10.33
CA PRO A 498 16.57 -26.29 -9.22
C PRO A 498 17.88 -26.92 -9.66
N PHE A 499 18.88 -26.95 -8.78
CA PHE A 499 20.14 -27.65 -9.05
C PHE A 499 20.60 -28.48 -7.85
N SER A 500 21.18 -29.65 -8.11
CA SER A 500 21.74 -30.54 -7.07
C SER A 500 23.26 -30.71 -7.19
N GLY A 501 23.91 -29.91 -8.03
CA GLY A 501 25.31 -30.06 -8.43
C GLY A 501 25.46 -29.98 -9.96
N GLY A 502 26.68 -29.81 -10.44
CA GLY A 502 27.02 -29.81 -11.86
C GLY A 502 27.78 -31.06 -12.31
N SER A 503 28.49 -30.92 -13.43
CA SER A 503 29.47 -31.90 -13.88
C SER A 503 30.89 -31.44 -13.49
N LEU A 504 31.74 -32.38 -13.10
CA LEU A 504 33.16 -32.20 -12.77
C LEU A 504 34.00 -33.03 -13.74
N SER A 505 35.03 -32.41 -14.32
CA SER A 505 35.95 -33.14 -15.20
C SER A 505 36.99 -33.90 -14.38
N SER A 506 37.06 -35.22 -14.60
CA SER A 506 38.04 -36.13 -14.00
C SER A 506 38.85 -36.85 -15.07
N SER A 507 39.86 -37.61 -14.65
CA SER A 507 40.69 -38.49 -15.49
C SER A 507 39.88 -39.63 -16.13
N GLU A 508 38.74 -39.99 -15.53
CA GLU A 508 37.77 -40.97 -16.02
C GLU A 508 36.74 -40.37 -17.00
N GLY A 509 36.75 -39.05 -17.16
CA GLY A 509 35.75 -38.28 -17.92
C GLY A 509 34.94 -37.34 -17.03
N ASP A 510 33.88 -36.78 -17.59
CA ASP A 510 32.97 -35.91 -16.85
C ASP A 510 32.10 -36.75 -15.90
N VAL A 511 32.16 -36.44 -14.61
CA VAL A 511 31.40 -37.11 -13.54
C VAL A 511 30.37 -36.18 -12.92
N ASP A 512 29.24 -36.73 -12.49
CA ASP A 512 28.19 -35.96 -11.82
C ASP A 512 28.61 -35.59 -10.39
N ALA A 513 28.33 -34.35 -10.00
CA ALA A 513 28.55 -33.85 -8.65
C ALA A 513 27.24 -33.73 -7.87
N LYS A 514 27.38 -33.78 -6.55
CA LYS A 514 26.34 -33.41 -5.60
C LYS A 514 26.80 -32.28 -4.71
N ILE A 515 25.82 -31.54 -4.21
CA ILE A 515 26.00 -30.52 -3.18
C ILE A 515 26.24 -31.19 -1.83
N ASP A 516 27.24 -30.70 -1.10
CA ASP A 516 27.42 -31.04 0.31
C ASP A 516 26.58 -30.12 1.18
N ASP A 517 25.80 -30.69 2.10
CA ASP A 517 24.96 -29.93 3.04
C ASP A 517 25.18 -30.39 4.47
N ASP A 518 26.44 -30.54 4.87
CA ASP A 518 26.82 -30.86 6.24
C ASP A 518 27.83 -29.83 6.79
N GLY A 519 27.52 -29.29 7.97
CA GLY A 519 28.41 -28.44 8.75
C GLY A 519 28.87 -27.16 8.04
N SER A 520 30.19 -27.02 7.88
CA SER A 520 30.84 -25.82 7.34
C SER A 520 30.72 -25.67 5.82
N ASP A 521 30.39 -26.76 5.13
CA ASP A 521 30.37 -26.82 3.67
C ASP A 521 28.95 -26.72 3.08
N SER A 522 27.96 -26.51 3.97
CA SER A 522 26.57 -26.26 3.59
C SER A 522 26.41 -25.03 2.69
N PRO A 523 25.45 -25.04 1.74
CA PRO A 523 25.19 -23.89 0.90
C PRO A 523 24.83 -22.66 1.71
N ARG A 524 25.35 -21.51 1.25
CA ARG A 524 25.12 -20.19 1.83
C ARG A 524 24.79 -19.16 0.76
N LEU A 525 24.06 -18.13 1.16
CA LEU A 525 23.70 -17.02 0.31
C LEU A 525 24.73 -15.87 0.48
N GLU A 526 25.25 -15.36 -0.63
CA GLU A 526 26.15 -14.19 -0.67
C GLU A 526 25.56 -13.14 -1.62
N GLY A 527 24.77 -12.21 -1.07
CA GLY A 527 23.96 -11.30 -1.88
C GLY A 527 22.84 -12.07 -2.58
N THR A 528 22.86 -12.09 -3.91
CA THR A 528 21.92 -12.87 -4.75
C THR A 528 22.53 -14.18 -5.26
N ASP A 529 23.80 -14.45 -4.94
CA ASP A 529 24.49 -15.67 -5.38
C ASP A 529 24.39 -16.77 -4.32
N VAL A 530 24.29 -18.01 -4.77
CA VAL A 530 24.39 -19.18 -3.89
C VAL A 530 25.79 -19.77 -4.02
N LEU A 531 26.49 -19.88 -2.91
CA LEU A 531 27.76 -20.60 -2.84
C LEU A 531 27.49 -22.00 -2.29
N ALA A 532 27.88 -23.03 -3.05
CA ALA A 532 27.69 -24.43 -2.68
C ALA A 532 29.00 -25.20 -2.87
N TYR A 533 29.33 -26.06 -1.89
CA TYR A 533 30.42 -27.01 -2.05
C TYR A 533 29.91 -28.22 -2.82
N GLU A 534 30.62 -28.59 -3.89
CA GLU A 534 30.24 -29.72 -4.74
C GLU A 534 31.34 -30.76 -4.80
N TYR A 535 30.95 -32.04 -4.80
CA TYR A 535 31.86 -33.18 -4.86
C TYR A 535 31.25 -34.35 -5.67
N PRO A 536 32.06 -35.29 -6.19
CA PRO A 536 31.58 -36.39 -7.02
C PRO A 536 30.52 -37.26 -6.30
N ILE A 537 29.46 -37.64 -7.02
CA ILE A 537 28.40 -38.53 -6.48
C ILE A 537 28.96 -39.91 -6.16
N TYR A 538 29.82 -40.42 -7.05
CA TYR A 538 30.43 -41.74 -6.97
C TYR A 538 31.90 -41.63 -6.56
N GLU A 539 32.39 -42.65 -5.88
CA GLU A 539 33.82 -42.78 -5.59
C GLU A 539 34.56 -43.01 -6.91
N LEU A 540 35.58 -42.18 -7.15
CA LEU A 540 36.50 -42.35 -8.27
C LEU A 540 37.49 -43.49 -7.98
N GLU A 541 38.10 -44.05 -9.02
CA GLU A 541 39.17 -45.03 -8.86
C GLU A 541 40.39 -44.41 -8.13
N ASP A 542 40.63 -43.12 -8.35
CA ASP A 542 41.62 -42.32 -7.61
C ASP A 542 40.95 -41.42 -6.55
N PRO A 543 41.02 -41.77 -5.25
CA PRO A 543 40.42 -40.96 -4.18
C PRO A 543 41.09 -39.58 -4.02
N ASP A 544 42.37 -39.43 -4.37
CA ASP A 544 43.06 -38.14 -4.29
C ASP A 544 42.56 -37.17 -5.38
N GLU A 545 42.06 -37.71 -6.49
CA GLU A 545 41.43 -36.92 -7.55
C GLU A 545 40.08 -36.35 -7.10
N ALA A 546 39.29 -37.10 -6.32
CA ALA A 546 37.99 -36.65 -5.83
C ALA A 546 38.10 -35.38 -4.98
N GLU A 547 39.10 -35.32 -4.10
CA GLU A 547 39.41 -34.11 -3.31
C GLU A 547 39.90 -32.94 -4.18
N THR A 548 40.57 -33.24 -5.30
CA THR A 548 41.11 -32.22 -6.21
C THR A 548 40.02 -31.58 -7.08
N ILE A 549 39.00 -32.35 -7.47
CA ILE A 549 37.92 -31.85 -8.32
C ILE A 549 36.72 -31.30 -7.54
N ALA A 550 36.59 -31.67 -6.26
CA ALA A 550 35.66 -31.02 -5.35
C ALA A 550 36.01 -29.54 -5.11
N GLY A 551 35.03 -28.74 -4.70
CA GLY A 551 35.27 -27.34 -4.40
C GLY A 551 34.03 -26.49 -4.28
N TRP A 552 34.25 -25.21 -3.99
CA TRP A 552 33.20 -24.20 -3.94
C TRP A 552 32.85 -23.72 -5.35
N PHE A 553 31.55 -23.65 -5.61
CA PHE A 553 30.98 -23.13 -6.83
C PHE A 553 30.00 -22.01 -6.50
N ARG A 554 30.15 -20.90 -7.21
CA ARG A 554 29.23 -19.78 -7.20
C ARG A 554 28.17 -19.98 -8.26
N HIS A 555 26.92 -19.94 -7.84
CA HIS A 555 25.74 -20.04 -8.68
C HIS A 555 25.03 -18.69 -8.69
N THR A 556 24.95 -18.06 -9.86
CA THR A 556 24.24 -16.79 -10.06
C THR A 556 22.99 -17.02 -10.88
N LEU A 557 21.82 -16.65 -10.37
CA LEU A 557 20.56 -16.77 -11.08
C LEU A 557 20.38 -15.62 -12.08
N LYS A 558 20.16 -15.95 -13.36
CA LYS A 558 19.84 -14.98 -14.41
C LYS A 558 18.79 -15.54 -15.34
N ASN A 559 17.69 -14.81 -15.52
CA ASN A 559 16.58 -15.19 -16.41
C ASN A 559 16.04 -16.62 -16.16
N GLY A 560 15.98 -17.04 -14.88
CA GLY A 560 15.51 -18.37 -14.48
C GLY A 560 16.54 -19.50 -14.61
N GLU A 561 17.78 -19.21 -15.01
CA GLU A 561 18.86 -20.19 -15.11
C GLU A 561 20.02 -19.84 -14.18
N TRP A 562 20.58 -20.86 -13.52
CA TRP A 562 21.77 -20.70 -12.69
C TRP A 562 23.04 -20.83 -13.54
N THR A 563 23.87 -19.78 -13.52
CA THR A 563 25.22 -19.86 -14.08
C THR A 563 26.20 -20.27 -12.99
N ARG A 564 26.87 -21.41 -13.20
CA ARG A 564 27.83 -22.02 -12.28
C ARG A 564 29.26 -21.62 -12.65
N VAL A 565 30.03 -21.14 -11.67
CA VAL A 565 31.46 -20.79 -11.81
C VAL A 565 32.24 -21.35 -10.62
N ARG A 566 33.37 -22.00 -10.86
CA ARG A 566 34.28 -22.47 -9.79
C ARG A 566 34.99 -21.26 -9.18
N GLU A 567 35.06 -21.20 -7.85
CA GLU A 567 35.82 -20.15 -7.14
C GLU A 567 37.32 -20.42 -7.05
#